data_AF-H8ZET1-F1
#
_entry.id   AF-H8ZET1-F1
#
_cell.length_a   1.000
_cell.length_b   1.000
_cell.length_c   1.000
_cell.angle_alpha   90.00
_cell.angle_beta   90.00
_cell.angle_gamma   90.00
#
_symmetry.space_group_name_H-M   'P 1'
#
loop_
_entity.id
_entity.type
_entity.pdbx_description
1 polymer ?
#
loop_
_entity_poly.entity_id
_entity_poly.type
_entity_poly.pdbx_seq_one_letter_code
_entity_poly.pdbx_strand_id
1 'polypeptide(L)'
;MSSQIAAIQQVGRDTFRGIEGIFLFGKIDEIEQKKEIVSCAVMHIFEKNMGADSSIVRFISNVVGSMDLLDMNVQKNFLPILRYSKEYNEYYPSIDLNTESMRKHTYSTKETPRALQHVLSRQSPDILMKWIERIVSLKTDSGVFNLPFSFRWLSSEEKNSLIALITENGKSCSNMHRIASMLESKKDCFKACEAEITQLWVTWICLACQMEGYSEIIKECFNSIDTKQTDITIMEIGDSKYLEKTLEVLDSMHGDLGVSSDKEMLFRVIWDAYVTKLEEVYEREEEEKGVMDCSNPNTLEEDMEGSEPELEMDQSIE
;
A
#
# COMPACT_ATOMS: atom_id res chain seq x y z
N MET A 1 -16.35 9.46 13.41
CA MET A 1 -15.90 8.61 12.28
C MET A 1 -14.81 7.61 12.69
N SER A 2 -13.67 8.04 13.25
CA SER A 2 -12.56 7.14 13.65
C SER A 2 -12.96 6.01 14.62
N SER A 3 -13.89 6.25 15.55
CA SER A 3 -14.31 5.23 16.53
C SER A 3 -15.13 4.07 15.97
N GLN A 4 -15.92 4.29 14.90
CA GLN A 4 -16.74 3.24 14.28
C GLN A 4 -15.90 2.33 13.38
N ILE A 5 -14.97 2.89 12.61
CA ILE A 5 -14.01 2.13 11.80
C ILE A 5 -13.16 1.23 12.70
N ALA A 6 -12.65 1.76 13.82
CA ALA A 6 -11.89 0.97 14.79
C ALA A 6 -12.73 -0.17 15.40
N ALA A 7 -14.02 0.05 15.67
CA ALA A 7 -14.92 -0.99 16.14
C ALA A 7 -15.19 -2.08 15.09
N ILE A 8 -15.38 -1.70 13.83
CA ILE A 8 -15.54 -2.63 12.69
C ILE A 8 -14.27 -3.50 12.55
N GLN A 9 -13.09 -2.89 12.63
CA GLN A 9 -11.82 -3.61 12.60
C GLN A 9 -11.68 -4.61 13.75
N GLN A 10 -12.12 -4.24 14.95
CA GLN A 10 -12.13 -5.13 16.11
C GLN A 10 -13.05 -6.33 15.92
N VAL A 11 -14.29 -6.12 15.45
CA VAL A 11 -15.24 -7.21 15.16
C VAL A 11 -14.72 -8.11 14.03
N GLY A 12 -14.07 -7.53 13.02
CA GLY A 12 -13.39 -8.27 11.96
C GLY A 12 -12.26 -9.15 12.50
N ARG A 13 -11.53 -8.69 13.53
CA ARG A 13 -10.47 -9.47 14.19
C ARG A 13 -11.01 -10.70 14.91
N ASP A 14 -12.12 -10.59 15.63
CA ASP A 14 -12.65 -11.64 16.51
C ASP A 14 -13.58 -12.66 15.79
N THR A 15 -13.22 -13.09 14.58
CA THR A 15 -13.92 -14.10 13.76
C THR A 15 -15.29 -13.70 13.20
N PHE A 16 -15.61 -12.40 13.08
CA PHE A 16 -16.93 -11.94 12.62
C PHE A 16 -18.11 -12.47 13.47
N ARG A 17 -17.84 -13.02 14.66
CA ARG A 17 -18.88 -13.26 15.68
C ARG A 17 -19.36 -11.91 16.16
N GLY A 18 -20.65 -11.61 16.03
CA GLY A 18 -21.18 -10.30 16.40
C GLY A 18 -21.23 -9.30 15.25
N ILE A 19 -21.33 -9.73 13.98
CA ILE A 19 -21.56 -8.82 12.84
C ILE A 19 -22.81 -7.96 13.04
N GLU A 20 -23.82 -8.52 13.73
CA GLU A 20 -25.00 -7.82 14.25
C GLU A 20 -24.64 -6.58 15.07
N GLY A 21 -23.51 -6.60 15.79
CA GLY A 21 -22.97 -5.49 16.54
C GLY A 21 -22.56 -4.31 15.66
N ILE A 22 -22.16 -4.55 14.40
CA ILE A 22 -21.85 -3.48 13.44
C ILE A 22 -23.09 -2.61 13.18
N PHE A 23 -24.27 -3.24 13.11
CA PHE A 23 -25.53 -2.52 12.92
C PHE A 23 -26.00 -1.74 14.15
N LEU A 24 -25.43 -2.00 15.33
CA LEU A 24 -25.71 -1.24 16.55
C LEU A 24 -24.94 0.09 16.61
N PHE A 25 -23.92 0.27 15.76
CA PHE A 25 -23.12 1.50 15.74
C PHE A 25 -23.74 2.64 14.91
N GLY A 26 -24.88 2.42 14.25
CA GLY A 26 -25.62 3.43 13.50
C GLY A 26 -25.82 3.08 12.03
N LYS A 27 -26.33 4.04 11.25
CA LYS A 27 -26.64 3.86 9.84
C LYS A 27 -25.35 3.79 9.01
N ILE A 28 -25.14 2.68 8.31
CA ILE A 28 -24.00 2.48 7.41
C ILE A 28 -24.28 3.20 6.07
N ASP A 29 -24.28 4.53 6.07
CA ASP A 29 -24.55 5.32 4.87
C ASP A 29 -23.30 5.70 4.10
N GLU A 30 -22.19 5.92 4.80
CA GLU A 30 -20.97 6.41 4.18
C GLU A 30 -20.25 5.31 3.40
N ILE A 31 -19.80 5.63 2.19
CA ILE A 31 -19.06 4.72 1.31
C ILE A 31 -17.84 4.14 2.03
N GLU A 32 -17.09 4.95 2.79
CA GLU A 32 -15.90 4.48 3.51
C GLU A 32 -16.23 3.49 4.64
N GLN A 33 -17.38 3.60 5.30
CA GLN A 33 -17.81 2.65 6.32
C GLN A 33 -18.21 1.30 5.70
N LYS A 34 -19.01 1.34 4.61
CA LYS A 34 -19.35 0.15 3.82
C LYS A 34 -18.09 -0.56 3.33
N LYS A 35 -17.10 0.23 2.95
CA LYS A 35 -15.83 -0.25 2.40
C LYS A 35 -15.01 -0.97 3.46
N GLU A 36 -14.87 -0.38 4.65
CA GLU A 36 -14.17 -1.02 5.75
C GLU A 36 -14.80 -2.36 6.15
N ILE A 37 -16.13 -2.40 6.22
CA ILE A 37 -16.91 -3.59 6.52
C ILE A 37 -16.65 -4.69 5.49
N VAL A 38 -16.71 -4.34 4.19
CA VAL A 38 -16.45 -5.29 3.11
C VAL A 38 -15.00 -5.75 3.11
N SER A 39 -14.01 -4.87 3.33
CA SER A 39 -12.60 -5.25 3.47
C SER A 39 -12.40 -6.27 4.56
N CYS A 40 -12.93 -6.01 5.76
CA CYS A 40 -12.87 -6.96 6.87
C CYS A 40 -13.52 -8.30 6.51
N ALA A 41 -14.71 -8.28 5.89
CA ALA A 41 -15.47 -9.47 5.52
C ALA A 41 -14.76 -10.31 4.44
N VAL A 42 -14.21 -9.67 3.41
CA VAL A 42 -13.43 -10.33 2.35
C VAL A 42 -12.18 -10.97 2.94
N MET A 43 -11.44 -10.26 3.81
CA MET A 43 -10.27 -10.83 4.49
C MET A 43 -10.63 -12.02 5.38
N HIS A 44 -11.79 -11.98 6.03
CA HIS A 44 -12.27 -13.11 6.83
C HIS A 44 -12.62 -14.33 5.98
N ILE A 45 -13.31 -14.14 4.85
CA ILE A 45 -13.57 -15.21 3.87
C ILE A 45 -12.26 -15.81 3.37
N PHE A 46 -11.30 -14.95 3.04
CA PHE A 46 -9.98 -15.34 2.58
C PHE A 46 -9.24 -16.20 3.62
N GLU A 47 -9.21 -15.75 4.87
CA GLU A 47 -8.55 -16.46 5.98
C GLU A 47 -9.17 -17.83 6.24
N LYS A 48 -10.51 -17.91 6.30
CA LYS A 48 -11.24 -19.14 6.63
C LYS A 48 -11.53 -20.01 5.41
N ASN A 49 -11.14 -19.59 4.20
CA ASN A 49 -11.44 -20.26 2.93
C ASN A 49 -12.94 -20.64 2.84
N MET A 50 -13.82 -19.67 3.11
CA MET A 50 -15.27 -19.89 3.12
C MET A 50 -15.82 -20.02 1.70
N GLY A 51 -16.84 -20.85 1.51
CA GLY A 51 -17.52 -21.00 0.22
C GLY A 51 -18.52 -19.89 -0.11
N ALA A 52 -18.98 -19.89 -1.36
CA ALA A 52 -19.94 -18.92 -1.91
C ALA A 52 -21.27 -18.87 -1.13
N ASP A 53 -21.72 -19.99 -0.57
CA ASP A 53 -23.00 -20.09 0.16
C ASP A 53 -22.95 -19.50 1.59
N SER A 54 -21.78 -19.02 2.03
CA SER A 54 -21.62 -18.48 3.38
C SER A 54 -22.49 -17.23 3.61
N SER A 55 -22.95 -17.04 4.85
CA SER A 55 -23.70 -15.84 5.23
C SER A 55 -22.90 -14.55 5.03
N ILE A 56 -21.58 -14.61 5.12
CA ILE A 56 -20.68 -13.46 4.94
C ILE A 56 -20.60 -13.05 3.46
N VAL A 57 -20.57 -14.01 2.52
CA VAL A 57 -20.66 -13.69 1.09
C VAL A 57 -21.98 -12.99 0.75
N ARG A 58 -23.11 -13.50 1.27
CA ARG A 58 -24.43 -12.86 1.12
C ARG A 58 -24.46 -11.46 1.74
N PHE A 59 -23.85 -11.29 2.91
CA PHE A 59 -23.74 -9.99 3.56
C PHE A 59 -22.96 -8.99 2.70
N ILE A 60 -21.80 -9.37 2.16
CA ILE A 60 -21.03 -8.52 1.25
C ILE A 60 -21.86 -8.15 0.03
N SER A 61 -22.53 -9.13 -0.60
CA SER A 61 -23.40 -8.89 -1.76
C SER A 61 -24.49 -7.86 -1.45
N ASN A 62 -25.12 -7.92 -0.27
CA ASN A 62 -26.13 -6.95 0.16
C ASN A 62 -25.55 -5.55 0.39
N VAL A 63 -24.36 -5.45 1.02
CA VAL A 63 -23.70 -4.15 1.23
C VAL A 63 -23.33 -3.53 -0.12
N VAL A 64 -22.74 -4.29 -1.03
CA VAL A 64 -22.36 -3.80 -2.37
C VAL A 64 -23.60 -3.45 -3.20
N GLY A 65 -24.65 -4.26 -3.16
CA GLY A 65 -25.92 -4.00 -3.85
C GLY A 65 -26.68 -2.77 -3.34
N SER A 66 -26.31 -2.24 -2.17
CA SER A 66 -26.85 -0.97 -1.64
C SER A 66 -26.13 0.28 -2.16
N MET A 67 -25.16 0.12 -3.06
CA MET A 67 -24.35 1.21 -3.63
C MET A 67 -24.73 1.44 -5.10
N ASP A 68 -24.47 2.65 -5.60
CA ASP A 68 -24.54 2.92 -7.03
C ASP A 68 -23.31 2.32 -7.73
N LEU A 69 -23.50 1.18 -8.39
CA LEU A 69 -22.42 0.46 -9.07
C LEU A 69 -22.01 1.11 -10.39
N LEU A 70 -22.80 2.07 -10.91
CA LEU A 70 -22.45 2.84 -12.10
C LEU A 70 -21.55 4.04 -11.77
N ASP A 71 -21.49 4.43 -10.50
CA ASP A 71 -20.61 5.48 -10.02
C ASP A 71 -19.13 5.07 -10.18
N MET A 72 -18.37 5.91 -10.90
CA MET A 72 -16.96 5.65 -11.17
C MET A 72 -16.10 5.62 -9.89
N ASN A 73 -16.43 6.41 -8.89
CA ASN A 73 -15.72 6.42 -7.61
C ASN A 73 -15.94 5.09 -6.87
N VAL A 74 -17.15 4.53 -6.89
CA VAL A 74 -17.43 3.18 -6.35
C VAL A 74 -16.66 2.11 -7.14
N GLN A 75 -16.71 2.15 -8.47
CA GLN A 75 -15.99 1.18 -9.31
C GLN A 75 -14.47 1.21 -9.11
N LYS A 76 -13.90 2.41 -8.97
CA LYS A 76 -12.46 2.58 -8.82
C LYS A 76 -11.98 2.32 -7.40
N ASN A 77 -12.68 2.83 -6.39
CA ASN A 77 -12.16 2.85 -5.02
C ASN A 77 -12.76 1.78 -4.11
N PHE A 78 -13.86 1.13 -4.47
CA PHE A 78 -14.51 0.13 -3.63
C PHE A 78 -14.35 -1.27 -4.20
N LEU A 79 -14.80 -1.47 -5.45
CA LEU A 79 -14.93 -2.81 -6.05
C LEU A 79 -13.61 -3.61 -6.14
N PRO A 80 -12.40 -3.00 -6.28
CA PRO A 80 -11.16 -3.77 -6.30
C PRO A 80 -10.92 -4.69 -5.11
N ILE A 81 -11.43 -4.36 -3.92
CA ILE A 81 -11.28 -5.20 -2.71
C ILE A 81 -11.88 -6.60 -2.91
N LEU A 82 -12.92 -6.73 -3.73
CA LEU A 82 -13.59 -8.00 -3.96
C LEU A 82 -12.69 -9.02 -4.68
N ARG A 83 -11.65 -8.58 -5.39
CA ARG A 83 -10.71 -9.49 -6.10
C ARG A 83 -9.87 -10.35 -5.17
N TYR A 84 -9.73 -9.94 -3.90
CA TYR A 84 -9.07 -10.76 -2.89
C TYR A 84 -9.86 -12.02 -2.53
N SER A 85 -11.17 -12.06 -2.82
CA SER A 85 -11.95 -13.30 -2.73
C SER A 85 -11.58 -14.25 -3.89
N LYS A 86 -11.38 -15.55 -3.57
CA LYS A 86 -10.75 -16.56 -4.43
C LYS A 86 -11.42 -16.68 -5.80
N GLU A 87 -12.74 -16.52 -5.86
CA GLU A 87 -13.58 -16.59 -7.05
C GLU A 87 -14.67 -15.50 -7.04
N TYR A 88 -14.31 -14.23 -7.21
CA TYR A 88 -15.28 -13.12 -7.09
C TYR A 88 -16.53 -13.29 -7.99
N ASN A 89 -16.37 -13.86 -9.20
CA ASN A 89 -17.50 -14.14 -10.11
C ASN A 89 -18.45 -15.21 -9.56
N GLU A 90 -17.92 -16.18 -8.80
CA GLU A 90 -18.74 -17.22 -8.18
C GLU A 90 -19.41 -16.70 -6.90
N TYR A 91 -18.74 -15.81 -6.17
CA TYR A 91 -19.28 -15.24 -4.93
C TYR A 91 -20.30 -14.14 -5.19
N TYR A 92 -20.14 -13.41 -6.30
CA TYR A 92 -20.93 -12.22 -6.60
C TYR A 92 -21.44 -12.21 -8.05
N PRO A 93 -22.18 -13.24 -8.51
CA PRO A 93 -22.58 -13.39 -9.91
C PRO A 93 -23.51 -12.27 -10.40
N SER A 94 -24.19 -11.57 -9.49
CA SER A 94 -25.12 -10.48 -9.79
C SER A 94 -24.47 -9.10 -9.87
N ILE A 95 -23.17 -9.01 -9.57
CA ILE A 95 -22.42 -7.75 -9.65
C ILE A 95 -21.71 -7.75 -11.00
N ASP A 96 -22.29 -7.06 -11.99
CA ASP A 96 -21.69 -6.90 -13.31
C ASP A 96 -20.51 -5.93 -13.23
N LEU A 97 -19.36 -6.50 -12.87
CA LEU A 97 -18.11 -5.77 -12.81
C LEU A 97 -17.44 -5.91 -14.17
N ASN A 98 -17.37 -4.83 -14.95
CA ASN A 98 -16.54 -4.80 -16.15
C ASN A 98 -15.11 -5.23 -15.76
N THR A 99 -14.75 -6.45 -16.15
CA THR A 99 -13.49 -7.11 -15.76
C THR A 99 -12.26 -6.32 -16.18
N GLU A 100 -12.36 -5.61 -17.31
CA GLU A 100 -11.29 -4.75 -17.82
C GLU A 100 -11.11 -3.50 -16.95
N SER A 101 -12.21 -2.85 -16.56
CA SER A 101 -12.17 -1.73 -15.62
C SER A 101 -11.59 -2.15 -14.28
N MET A 102 -11.94 -3.32 -13.75
CA MET A 102 -11.35 -3.79 -12.49
C MET A 102 -9.84 -4.04 -12.59
N ARG A 103 -9.37 -4.65 -13.68
CA ARG A 103 -7.94 -4.94 -13.88
C ARG A 103 -7.09 -3.69 -13.88
N LYS A 104 -7.60 -2.59 -14.46
CA LYS A 104 -6.93 -1.28 -14.49
C LYS A 104 -6.78 -0.64 -13.10
N HIS A 105 -7.71 -0.88 -12.17
CA HIS A 105 -7.76 -0.16 -10.88
C HIS A 105 -7.33 -0.98 -9.65
N THR A 106 -6.90 -2.24 -9.84
CA THR A 106 -6.57 -3.14 -8.70
C THR A 106 -5.30 -2.74 -7.95
N TYR A 107 -4.35 -2.09 -8.64
CA TYR A 107 -3.09 -1.64 -8.02
C TYR A 107 -2.96 -0.12 -7.92
N SER A 108 -3.90 0.65 -8.48
CA SER A 108 -3.88 2.12 -8.43
C SER A 108 -4.56 2.69 -7.19
N THR A 109 -4.92 1.85 -6.21
CA THR A 109 -5.85 2.22 -5.14
C THR A 109 -5.25 1.98 -3.78
N LYS A 110 -5.71 2.75 -2.78
CA LYS A 110 -5.35 2.60 -1.35
C LYS A 110 -5.79 1.24 -0.77
N GLU A 111 -6.39 0.35 -1.56
CA GLU A 111 -7.00 -0.90 -1.10
C GLU A 111 -5.99 -2.00 -0.82
N THR A 112 -4.95 -2.13 -1.63
CA THR A 112 -3.89 -3.11 -1.37
C THR A 112 -3.17 -2.83 -0.04
N PRO A 113 -2.78 -1.58 0.25
CA PRO A 113 -2.32 -1.22 1.60
C PRO A 113 -3.32 -1.56 2.70
N ARG A 114 -4.60 -1.17 2.57
CA ARG A 114 -5.62 -1.44 3.61
C ARG A 114 -5.79 -2.95 3.86
N ALA A 115 -5.86 -3.75 2.80
CA ALA A 115 -5.91 -5.21 2.92
C ALA A 115 -4.68 -5.76 3.63
N LEU A 116 -3.49 -5.23 3.33
CA LEU A 116 -2.25 -5.61 4.00
C LEU A 116 -2.29 -5.28 5.49
N GLN A 117 -2.78 -4.11 5.90
CA GLN A 117 -2.93 -3.74 7.31
C GLN A 117 -3.81 -4.74 8.08
N HIS A 118 -4.93 -5.16 7.49
CA HIS A 118 -5.76 -6.21 8.08
C HIS A 118 -5.03 -7.54 8.23
N VAL A 119 -4.25 -7.93 7.22
CA VAL A 119 -3.45 -9.16 7.25
C VAL A 119 -2.37 -9.09 8.32
N LEU A 120 -1.64 -7.97 8.41
CA LEU A 120 -0.62 -7.74 9.44
C LEU A 120 -1.21 -7.76 10.85
N SER A 121 -2.45 -7.26 11.04
CA SER A 121 -3.13 -7.32 12.33
C SER A 121 -3.35 -8.74 12.88
N ARG A 122 -3.20 -9.77 12.03
CA ARG A 122 -3.29 -11.19 12.42
C ARG A 122 -2.01 -11.75 13.01
N GLN A 123 -0.88 -11.06 12.83
CA GLN A 123 0.44 -11.49 13.32
C GLN A 123 0.76 -12.96 12.94
N SER A 124 0.35 -13.37 11.73
CA SER A 124 0.49 -14.74 11.24
C SER A 124 1.26 -14.76 9.91
N PRO A 125 2.48 -15.34 9.89
CA PRO A 125 3.25 -15.49 8.66
C PRO A 125 2.48 -16.29 7.60
N ASP A 126 1.72 -17.31 7.98
CA ASP A 126 0.92 -18.13 7.05
C ASP A 126 -0.18 -17.32 6.34
N ILE A 127 -0.89 -16.46 7.07
CA ILE A 127 -1.94 -15.61 6.49
C ILE A 127 -1.29 -14.57 5.55
N LEU A 128 -0.18 -13.97 5.96
CA LEU A 128 0.59 -13.04 5.14
C LEU A 128 1.07 -13.68 3.84
N MET A 129 1.68 -14.86 3.92
CA MET A 129 2.19 -15.58 2.74
C MET A 129 1.08 -16.00 1.80
N LYS A 130 -0.07 -16.47 2.31
CA LYS A 130 -1.26 -16.74 1.49
C LYS A 130 -1.73 -15.47 0.78
N TRP A 131 -1.76 -14.33 1.46
CA TRP A 131 -2.20 -13.07 0.88
C TRP A 131 -1.25 -12.58 -0.23
N ILE A 132 0.07 -12.67 -0.02
CA ILE A 132 1.07 -12.35 -1.05
C ILE A 132 0.90 -13.29 -2.26
N GLU A 133 0.68 -14.59 -2.02
CA GLU A 133 0.40 -15.56 -3.09
C GLU A 133 -0.86 -15.21 -3.88
N ARG A 134 -1.90 -14.75 -3.18
CA ARG A 134 -3.10 -14.25 -3.86
C ARG A 134 -2.76 -13.07 -4.76
N ILE A 135 -2.03 -12.08 -4.27
CA ILE A 135 -1.64 -10.90 -5.07
C ILE A 135 -0.86 -11.29 -6.29
N VAL A 136 0.19 -12.10 -6.14
CA VAL A 136 1.02 -12.57 -7.26
C VAL A 136 0.21 -13.41 -8.26
N SER A 137 -0.88 -14.05 -7.83
CA SER A 137 -1.79 -14.78 -8.73
C SER A 137 -2.76 -13.88 -9.51
N LEU A 138 -2.99 -12.64 -9.08
CA LEU A 138 -3.95 -11.75 -9.73
C LEU A 138 -3.40 -11.28 -11.09
N LYS A 139 -4.09 -11.65 -12.17
CA LYS A 139 -3.82 -11.07 -13.50
C LYS A 139 -4.13 -9.58 -13.51
N THR A 140 -3.16 -8.76 -13.92
CA THR A 140 -3.34 -7.32 -14.13
C THR A 140 -2.93 -6.91 -15.53
N ASP A 141 -3.58 -5.87 -16.04
CA ASP A 141 -3.33 -5.39 -17.40
C ASP A 141 -1.96 -4.71 -17.52
N SER A 142 -1.42 -4.19 -16.41
CA SER A 142 -0.07 -3.64 -16.36
C SER A 142 1.02 -4.71 -16.33
N GLY A 143 0.69 -5.94 -15.92
CA GLY A 143 1.66 -7.00 -15.63
C GLY A 143 2.57 -6.72 -14.41
N VAL A 144 2.48 -5.54 -13.81
CA VAL A 144 3.33 -5.09 -12.71
C VAL A 144 2.71 -5.51 -11.37
N PHE A 145 3.44 -6.28 -10.55
CA PHE A 145 3.11 -6.61 -9.16
C PHE A 145 3.83 -5.64 -8.23
N ASN A 146 3.22 -4.48 -7.98
CA ASN A 146 3.87 -3.46 -7.17
C ASN A 146 3.64 -3.68 -5.65
N LEU A 147 4.16 -4.81 -5.13
CA LEU A 147 4.16 -5.09 -3.69
C LEU A 147 4.87 -3.98 -2.90
N PRO A 148 6.06 -3.49 -3.29
CA PRO A 148 6.72 -2.43 -2.55
C PRO A 148 5.93 -1.12 -2.49
N PHE A 149 5.13 -0.80 -3.50
CA PHE A 149 4.25 0.40 -3.48
C PHE A 149 3.22 0.31 -2.35
N SER A 150 2.78 -0.90 -2.04
CA SER A 150 1.80 -1.10 -0.97
C SER A 150 2.41 -0.86 0.41
N PHE A 151 3.72 -1.06 0.57
CA PHE A 151 4.42 -0.88 1.85
C PHE A 151 4.64 0.60 2.20
N ARG A 152 4.70 1.49 1.20
CA ARG A 152 4.79 2.94 1.40
C ARG A 152 3.74 3.46 2.38
N TRP A 153 2.52 2.95 2.26
CA TRP A 153 1.34 3.40 2.98
C TRP A 153 1.19 2.79 4.37
N LEU A 154 2.10 1.90 4.77
CA LEU A 154 2.14 1.34 6.10
C LEU A 154 2.79 2.33 7.08
N SER A 155 2.32 2.32 8.33
CA SER A 155 3.02 2.96 9.44
C SER A 155 4.37 2.27 9.72
N SER A 156 5.26 2.93 10.47
CA SER A 156 6.55 2.34 10.86
C SER A 156 6.38 1.06 11.68
N GLU A 157 5.37 0.98 12.55
CA GLU A 157 5.05 -0.24 13.31
C GLU A 157 4.61 -1.38 12.38
N GLU A 158 3.76 -1.10 11.41
CA GLU A 158 3.30 -2.09 10.42
C GLU A 158 4.44 -2.56 9.51
N LYS A 159 5.36 -1.66 9.11
CA LYS A 159 6.59 -2.01 8.37
C LYS A 159 7.50 -2.93 9.17
N ASN A 160 7.70 -2.63 10.45
CA ASN A 160 8.48 -3.48 11.35
C ASN A 160 7.81 -4.84 11.57
N SER A 161 6.48 -4.87 11.71
CA SER A 161 5.72 -6.12 11.80
C SER A 161 5.81 -6.94 10.52
N LEU A 162 5.72 -6.31 9.35
CA LEU A 162 5.85 -6.95 8.04
C LEU A 162 7.22 -7.66 7.91
N ILE A 163 8.31 -6.94 8.14
CA ILE A 163 9.66 -7.52 8.01
C ILE A 163 9.91 -8.59 9.06
N ALA A 164 9.42 -8.41 10.29
CA ALA A 164 9.51 -9.41 11.35
C ALA A 164 8.75 -10.70 11.01
N LEU A 165 7.54 -10.61 10.47
CA LEU A 165 6.75 -11.80 10.08
C LEU A 165 7.39 -12.55 8.92
N ILE A 166 7.88 -11.84 7.90
CA ILE A 166 8.52 -12.46 6.73
C ILE A 166 9.84 -13.13 7.13
N THR A 167 10.59 -12.52 8.03
CA THR A 167 11.92 -13.03 8.43
C THR A 167 11.93 -13.97 9.62
N GLU A 168 10.75 -14.31 10.16
CA GLU A 168 10.62 -15.06 11.42
C GLU A 168 11.37 -14.39 12.59
N ASN A 169 11.27 -13.06 12.68
CA ASN A 169 12.03 -12.19 13.58
C ASN A 169 13.54 -12.26 13.35
N GLY A 170 13.96 -12.11 12.09
CA GLY A 170 15.37 -12.05 11.70
C GLY A 170 16.09 -13.40 11.66
N LYS A 171 15.36 -14.52 11.77
CA LYS A 171 15.95 -15.87 11.82
C LYS A 171 16.15 -16.48 10.43
N SER A 172 15.40 -16.05 9.41
CA SER A 172 15.37 -16.71 8.12
C SER A 172 14.96 -15.74 7.00
N CYS A 173 15.52 -15.92 5.79
CA CYS A 173 15.05 -15.25 4.57
C CYS A 173 14.18 -16.15 3.70
N SER A 174 13.78 -17.34 4.17
CA SER A 174 13.07 -18.34 3.36
C SER A 174 11.79 -17.81 2.71
N ASN A 175 10.99 -17.03 3.46
CA ASN A 175 9.77 -16.44 2.90
C ASN A 175 10.07 -15.36 1.86
N MET A 176 11.13 -14.57 2.01
CA MET A 176 11.54 -13.58 1.00
C MET A 176 11.90 -14.27 -0.31
N HIS A 177 12.72 -15.32 -0.23
CA HIS A 177 13.09 -16.15 -1.37
C HIS A 177 11.86 -16.80 -2.01
N ARG A 178 10.93 -17.31 -1.21
CA ARG A 178 9.66 -17.85 -1.70
C ARG A 178 8.86 -16.81 -2.49
N ILE A 179 8.77 -15.57 -2.01
CA ILE A 179 8.08 -14.48 -2.71
C ILE A 179 8.79 -14.16 -4.04
N ALA A 180 10.13 -14.07 -4.02
CA ALA A 180 10.92 -13.83 -5.24
C ALA A 180 10.72 -14.96 -6.28
N SER A 181 10.76 -16.23 -5.87
CA SER A 181 10.50 -17.37 -6.77
C SER A 181 9.07 -17.37 -7.32
N MET A 182 8.09 -16.93 -6.54
CA MET A 182 6.71 -16.79 -7.02
C MET A 182 6.61 -15.74 -8.13
N LEU A 183 7.30 -14.61 -8.00
CA LEU A 183 7.39 -13.60 -9.06
C LEU A 183 8.14 -14.14 -10.28
N GLU A 184 9.28 -14.81 -10.08
CA GLU A 184 10.07 -15.39 -11.16
C GLU A 184 9.28 -16.42 -11.99
N SER A 185 8.40 -17.20 -11.35
CA SER A 185 7.50 -18.12 -12.03
C SER A 185 6.51 -17.43 -13.01
N LYS A 186 6.39 -16.10 -12.93
CA LYS A 186 5.55 -15.26 -13.79
C LYS A 186 6.34 -14.51 -14.86
N LYS A 187 7.65 -14.75 -15.02
CA LYS A 187 8.49 -14.04 -16.00
C LYS A 187 7.97 -14.09 -17.44
N ASP A 188 7.33 -15.19 -17.84
CA ASP A 188 6.74 -15.34 -19.18
C ASP A 188 5.49 -14.48 -19.38
N CYS A 189 4.88 -13.99 -18.29
CA CYS A 189 3.70 -13.14 -18.31
C CYS A 189 4.03 -11.64 -18.29
N PHE A 190 5.24 -11.24 -17.86
CA PHE A 190 5.59 -9.83 -17.69
C PHE A 190 7.10 -9.57 -17.87
N LYS A 191 7.42 -8.67 -18.81
CA LYS A 191 8.79 -8.39 -19.27
C LYS A 191 9.72 -7.76 -18.22
N ALA A 192 9.20 -7.07 -17.21
CA ALA A 192 10.01 -6.37 -16.22
C ALA A 192 10.10 -7.12 -14.86
N CYS A 193 9.91 -8.44 -14.87
CA CYS A 193 9.92 -9.29 -13.67
C CYS A 193 11.25 -9.20 -12.91
N GLU A 194 12.39 -9.13 -13.61
CA GLU A 194 13.71 -8.98 -12.97
C GLU A 194 13.82 -7.66 -12.21
N ALA A 195 13.36 -6.55 -12.82
CA ALA A 195 13.36 -5.25 -12.16
C ALA A 195 12.49 -5.27 -10.90
N GLU A 196 11.34 -5.93 -10.92
CA GLU A 196 10.47 -6.06 -9.74
C GLU A 196 11.11 -6.88 -8.62
N ILE A 197 11.80 -7.96 -8.95
CA ILE A 197 12.52 -8.77 -7.96
C ILE A 197 13.65 -7.94 -7.34
N THR A 198 14.41 -7.19 -8.15
CA THR A 198 15.42 -6.23 -7.66
C THR A 198 14.78 -5.19 -6.75
N GLN A 199 13.65 -4.60 -7.15
CA GLN A 199 12.88 -3.65 -6.31
C GLN A 199 12.48 -4.26 -4.97
N LEU A 200 12.05 -5.51 -4.98
CA LEU A 200 11.64 -6.21 -3.77
C LEU A 200 12.84 -6.39 -2.82
N TRP A 201 14.00 -6.79 -3.33
CA TRP A 201 15.20 -6.97 -2.52
C TRP A 201 15.72 -5.67 -1.92
N VAL A 202 15.78 -4.59 -2.70
CA VAL A 202 16.18 -3.28 -2.14
C VAL A 202 15.16 -2.79 -1.11
N THR A 203 13.86 -3.01 -1.35
CA THR A 203 12.83 -2.71 -0.35
C THR A 203 13.03 -3.48 0.95
N TRP A 204 13.40 -4.76 0.88
CA TRP A 204 13.73 -5.55 2.07
C TRP A 204 14.97 -5.07 2.79
N ILE A 205 16.00 -4.62 2.07
CA ILE A 205 17.17 -3.95 2.67
C ILE A 205 16.71 -2.73 3.47
N CYS A 206 15.94 -1.83 2.84
CA CYS A 206 15.42 -0.61 3.49
C CYS A 206 14.65 -0.91 4.78
N LEU A 207 13.78 -1.93 4.75
CA LEU A 207 13.00 -2.38 5.90
C LEU A 207 13.87 -3.04 6.98
N ALA A 208 14.83 -3.87 6.59
CA ALA A 208 15.72 -4.56 7.51
C ALA A 208 16.70 -3.60 8.21
N CYS A 209 17.15 -2.54 7.55
CA CYS A 209 17.97 -1.48 8.16
C CYS A 209 17.26 -0.77 9.32
N GLN A 210 15.92 -0.85 9.40
CA GLN A 210 15.19 -0.29 10.53
C GLN A 210 15.26 -1.15 11.80
N MET A 211 15.62 -2.42 11.66
CA MET A 211 15.54 -3.44 12.70
C MET A 211 16.92 -3.70 13.31
N GLU A 212 16.99 -3.71 14.65
CA GLU A 212 18.21 -4.09 15.36
C GLU A 212 18.50 -5.59 15.20
N GLY A 213 19.77 -5.94 14.94
CA GLY A 213 20.21 -7.34 14.80
C GLY A 213 19.90 -8.00 13.45
N TYR A 214 19.46 -7.23 12.44
CA TYR A 214 19.08 -7.76 11.12
C TYR A 214 20.23 -7.75 10.09
N SER A 215 21.49 -7.64 10.52
CA SER A 215 22.66 -7.59 9.62
C SER A 215 22.73 -8.78 8.66
N GLU A 216 22.43 -9.99 9.12
CA GLU A 216 22.47 -11.19 8.27
C GLU A 216 21.32 -11.20 7.25
N ILE A 217 20.15 -10.65 7.61
CA ILE A 217 19.04 -10.45 6.66
C ILE A 217 19.46 -9.45 5.57
N ILE A 218 20.08 -8.34 5.96
CA ILE A 218 20.57 -7.30 5.02
C ILE A 218 21.59 -7.92 4.05
N LYS A 219 22.56 -8.68 4.55
CA LYS A 219 23.56 -9.38 3.73
C LYS A 219 22.92 -10.36 2.75
N GLU A 220 21.95 -11.15 3.20
CA GLU A 220 21.25 -12.10 2.35
C GLU A 220 20.44 -11.40 1.25
N CYS A 221 19.72 -10.32 1.58
CA CYS A 221 18.99 -9.52 0.60
C CYS A 221 19.94 -8.90 -0.43
N PHE A 222 21.05 -8.31 0.01
CA PHE A 222 22.09 -7.75 -0.86
C PHE A 222 22.70 -8.82 -1.78
N ASN A 223 22.93 -10.01 -1.24
CA ASN A 223 23.47 -11.13 -2.01
C ASN A 223 22.51 -11.72 -3.05
N SER A 224 21.21 -11.47 -2.88
CA SER A 224 20.16 -11.92 -3.77
C SER A 224 19.96 -11.01 -5.00
N ILE A 225 20.61 -9.84 -5.04
CA ILE A 225 20.58 -8.92 -6.17
C ILE A 225 21.68 -9.28 -7.17
N ASP A 226 21.33 -9.32 -8.46
CA ASP A 226 22.31 -9.55 -9.54
C ASP A 226 23.36 -8.43 -9.56
N THR A 227 24.63 -8.79 -9.51
CA THR A 227 25.74 -7.84 -9.54
C THR A 227 25.88 -7.10 -10.88
N LYS A 228 25.18 -7.55 -11.93
CA LYS A 228 25.11 -6.86 -13.23
C LYS A 228 24.11 -5.71 -13.27
N GLN A 229 23.35 -5.47 -12.20
CA GLN A 229 22.46 -4.32 -12.14
C GLN A 229 23.27 -3.03 -12.20
N THR A 230 22.99 -2.20 -13.19
CA THR A 230 23.67 -0.91 -13.40
C THR A 230 22.78 0.28 -13.06
N ASP A 231 21.48 0.06 -12.91
CA ASP A 231 20.48 1.08 -12.64
C ASP A 231 19.40 0.49 -11.74
N ILE A 232 19.17 1.15 -10.60
CA ILE A 232 18.16 0.77 -9.61
C ILE A 232 17.46 2.05 -9.21
N THR A 233 16.14 2.08 -9.32
CA THR A 233 15.34 3.16 -8.74
C THR A 233 14.87 2.75 -7.35
N ILE A 234 14.95 3.59 -6.32
CA ILE A 234 14.33 3.24 -5.03
C ILE A 234 12.90 3.76 -4.98
N MET A 235 11.97 2.88 -4.64
CA MET A 235 10.62 3.30 -4.31
C MET A 235 10.57 3.94 -2.93
N GLU A 236 9.82 5.02 -2.81
CA GLU A 236 9.68 5.71 -1.53
C GLU A 236 8.86 4.87 -0.57
N ILE A 237 9.53 4.32 0.44
CA ILE A 237 8.93 3.46 1.47
C ILE A 237 8.90 4.19 2.82
N GLY A 238 9.53 5.36 2.96
CA GLY A 238 9.57 6.14 4.20
C GLY A 238 9.89 7.61 3.95
N ASP A 239 9.93 8.38 5.04
CA ASP A 239 10.35 9.78 5.05
C ASP A 239 11.88 9.92 4.95
N SER A 240 12.37 11.16 4.95
CA SER A 240 13.80 11.46 4.92
C SER A 240 14.59 10.68 5.99
N LYS A 241 14.14 10.71 7.24
CA LYS A 241 14.79 10.01 8.37
C LYS A 241 14.89 8.50 8.16
N TYR A 242 13.87 7.90 7.56
CA TYR A 242 13.85 6.47 7.25
C TYR A 242 14.97 6.10 6.27
N LEU A 243 15.17 6.93 5.24
CA LEU A 243 16.21 6.76 4.23
C LEU A 243 17.61 7.08 4.78
N GLU A 244 17.75 8.12 5.60
CA GLU A 244 19.00 8.44 6.31
C GLU A 244 19.50 7.26 7.14
N LYS A 245 18.62 6.66 7.94
CA LYS A 245 18.97 5.48 8.73
C LYS A 245 19.34 4.28 7.85
N THR A 246 18.72 4.15 6.68
CA THR A 246 19.08 3.10 5.72
C THR A 246 20.51 3.30 5.21
N LEU A 247 20.87 4.53 4.83
CA LEU A 247 22.23 4.88 4.41
C LEU A 247 23.24 4.70 5.55
N GLU A 248 22.94 5.14 6.77
CA GLU A 248 23.81 4.96 7.94
C GLU A 248 24.15 3.48 8.17
N VAL A 249 23.13 2.60 8.14
CA VAL A 249 23.33 1.16 8.33
C VAL A 249 24.13 0.56 7.17
N LEU A 250 23.83 0.93 5.92
CA LEU A 250 24.57 0.43 4.76
C LEU A 250 26.04 0.86 4.79
N ASP A 251 26.35 2.09 5.19
CA ASP A 251 27.72 2.60 5.34
C ASP A 251 28.48 1.82 6.41
N SER A 252 27.84 1.60 7.57
CA SER A 252 28.43 0.79 8.64
C SER A 252 28.73 -0.65 8.21
N MET A 253 28.00 -1.16 7.22
CA MET A 253 28.15 -2.50 6.65
C MET A 253 28.95 -2.54 5.34
N HIS A 254 29.50 -1.41 4.88
CA HIS A 254 30.17 -1.31 3.58
C HIS A 254 31.26 -2.37 3.40
N GLY A 255 32.14 -2.54 4.39
CA GLY A 255 33.21 -3.54 4.36
C GLY A 255 32.73 -4.99 4.29
N ASP A 256 31.54 -5.28 4.84
CA ASP A 256 30.92 -6.60 4.84
C ASP A 256 30.17 -6.90 3.53
N LEU A 257 29.67 -5.86 2.85
CA LEU A 257 28.89 -5.99 1.61
C LEU A 257 29.78 -5.89 0.36
N GLY A 258 30.78 -5.01 0.36
CA GLY A 258 31.69 -4.72 -0.75
C GLY A 258 32.91 -5.64 -0.87
N VAL A 259 32.79 -6.91 -0.50
CA VAL A 259 33.94 -7.84 -0.33
C VAL A 259 34.67 -8.17 -1.65
N SER A 260 34.02 -7.98 -2.79
CA SER A 260 34.59 -8.20 -4.13
C SER A 260 34.36 -6.98 -5.04
N SER A 261 35.12 -6.86 -6.13
CA SER A 261 34.96 -5.75 -7.08
C SER A 261 33.54 -5.63 -7.64
N ASP A 262 32.89 -6.75 -7.95
CA ASP A 262 31.53 -6.77 -8.49
C ASP A 262 30.51 -6.37 -7.42
N LYS A 263 30.75 -6.78 -6.17
CA LYS A 263 29.88 -6.43 -5.03
C LYS A 263 30.06 -4.97 -4.59
N GLU A 264 31.27 -4.44 -4.67
CA GLU A 264 31.56 -3.02 -4.48
C GLU A 264 30.84 -2.16 -5.53
N MET A 265 30.83 -2.58 -6.80
CA MET A 265 30.08 -1.88 -7.84
C MET A 265 28.57 -1.91 -7.56
N LEU A 266 28.01 -3.08 -7.20
CA LEU A 266 26.61 -3.20 -6.81
C LEU A 266 26.27 -2.33 -5.60
N PHE A 267 27.15 -2.30 -4.58
CA PHE A 267 26.97 -1.45 -3.40
C PHE A 267 26.82 0.01 -3.79
N ARG A 268 27.70 0.52 -4.67
CA ARG A 268 27.62 1.90 -5.16
C ARG A 268 26.32 2.18 -5.91
N VAL A 269 25.88 1.27 -6.78
CA VAL A 269 24.61 1.42 -7.50
C VAL A 269 23.43 1.52 -6.52
N ILE A 270 23.37 0.66 -5.51
CA ILE A 270 22.31 0.69 -4.49
C ILE A 270 22.42 1.95 -3.62
N TRP A 271 23.63 2.33 -3.22
CA TRP A 271 23.91 3.53 -2.43
C TRP A 271 23.44 4.79 -3.15
N ASP A 272 23.89 4.98 -4.39
CA ASP A 272 23.52 6.13 -5.22
C ASP A 272 22.01 6.19 -5.42
N ALA A 273 21.35 5.04 -5.62
CA ALA A 273 19.90 4.97 -5.74
C ALA A 273 19.17 5.43 -4.46
N TYR A 274 19.68 5.11 -3.27
CA TYR A 274 19.13 5.61 -2.01
C TYR A 274 19.41 7.10 -1.78
N VAL A 275 20.60 7.58 -2.13
CA VAL A 275 20.97 9.01 -2.04
C VAL A 275 20.07 9.85 -2.93
N THR A 276 19.95 9.50 -4.22
CA THR A 276 19.03 10.17 -5.15
C THR A 276 17.62 10.17 -4.60
N LYS A 277 17.17 9.05 -4.00
CA LYS A 277 15.82 9.00 -3.44
C LYS A 277 15.62 9.89 -2.22
N LEU A 278 16.63 10.02 -1.37
CA LEU A 278 16.62 10.91 -0.22
C LEU A 278 16.54 12.38 -0.67
N GLU A 279 17.31 12.76 -1.70
CA GLU A 279 17.24 14.10 -2.31
C GLU A 279 15.82 14.41 -2.84
N GLU A 280 15.21 13.49 -3.59
CA GLU A 280 13.81 13.64 -4.08
C GLU A 280 12.77 13.76 -2.95
N VAL A 281 13.03 13.16 -1.78
CA VAL A 281 12.16 13.28 -0.61
C VAL A 281 12.37 14.63 0.06
N TYR A 282 13.61 15.09 0.20
CA TYR A 282 13.91 16.40 0.75
C TYR A 282 13.28 17.54 -0.05
N GLU A 283 13.41 17.52 -1.38
CA GLU A 283 12.80 18.54 -2.24
C GLU A 283 11.29 18.64 -2.01
N ARG A 284 10.59 17.50 -1.91
CA ARG A 284 9.14 17.49 -1.64
C ARG A 284 8.79 17.93 -0.23
N GLU A 285 9.54 17.49 0.78
CA GLU A 285 9.30 17.92 2.17
C GLU A 285 9.51 19.43 2.34
N GLU A 286 10.41 20.04 1.57
CA GLU A 286 10.61 21.50 1.52
C GLU A 286 9.48 22.21 0.78
N GLU A 287 9.04 21.70 -0.37
CA GLU A 287 7.87 22.22 -1.09
C GLU A 287 6.61 22.23 -0.21
N GLU A 288 6.34 21.15 0.52
CA GLU A 288 5.19 21.05 1.43
C GLU A 288 5.25 22.08 2.58
N LYS A 289 6.45 22.37 3.10
CA LYS A 289 6.66 23.42 4.12
C LYS A 289 6.50 24.82 3.53
N GLY A 290 7.06 25.08 2.35
CA GLY A 290 6.94 26.37 1.67
C GLY A 290 5.49 26.73 1.30
N VAL A 291 4.67 25.74 0.94
CA VAL A 291 3.22 25.93 0.70
C VAL A 291 2.47 26.26 1.99
N MET A 292 2.89 25.68 3.12
CA MET A 292 2.29 25.95 4.43
C MET A 292 2.65 27.36 4.94
N ASP A 293 3.88 27.83 4.68
CA ASP A 293 4.33 29.20 5.04
C ASP A 293 3.69 30.31 4.18
N CYS A 294 3.30 30.01 2.92
CA CYS A 294 2.52 30.94 2.09
C CYS A 294 1.05 31.09 2.53
N SER A 295 0.59 30.29 3.51
CA SER A 295 -0.79 30.28 4.00
C SER A 295 -0.98 31.10 5.29
N ASN A 296 -0.09 32.06 5.56
CA ASN A 296 -0.14 32.91 6.76
C ASN A 296 -1.31 33.93 6.67
N PRO A 297 -2.28 33.99 7.61
CA PRO A 297 -3.47 34.85 7.50
C PRO A 297 -3.24 36.36 7.68
N ASN A 298 -2.00 36.82 7.82
CA ASN A 298 -1.67 38.18 8.30
C ASN A 298 -1.16 39.14 7.21
N THR A 299 -1.71 39.08 6.01
CA THR A 299 -1.55 40.15 5.01
C THR A 299 -2.89 40.51 4.38
N LEU A 300 -3.80 41.06 5.19
CA LEU A 300 -4.97 41.83 4.74
C LEU A 300 -5.24 42.96 5.75
N GLU A 301 -4.25 43.81 6.01
CA GLU A 301 -4.50 45.17 6.46
C GLU A 301 -3.56 46.11 5.69
N GLU A 302 -4.07 47.27 5.33
CA GLU A 302 -3.45 48.33 4.51
C GLU A 302 -3.61 48.14 3.00
N ASP A 303 -4.80 48.50 2.49
CA ASP A 303 -4.96 49.53 1.45
C ASP A 303 -6.46 49.73 1.14
N MET A 304 -7.14 50.51 1.97
CA MET A 304 -8.41 51.16 1.59
C MET A 304 -8.38 52.62 2.07
N GLU A 305 -7.68 53.47 1.32
CA GLU A 305 -8.01 54.88 1.25
C GLU A 305 -8.26 55.28 -0.21
N GLY A 306 -9.47 55.78 -0.44
CA GLY A 306 -9.75 56.74 -1.51
C GLY A 306 -10.20 56.15 -2.84
N SER A 307 -11.52 56.05 -3.05
CA SER A 307 -12.23 56.88 -4.05
C SER A 307 -13.68 56.43 -4.20
N GLU A 308 -14.63 57.28 -3.79
CA GLU A 308 -16.02 57.21 -4.26
C GLU A 308 -16.08 57.42 -5.77
N PRO A 309 -17.06 56.80 -6.44
CA PRO A 309 -17.77 57.56 -7.47
C PRO A 309 -19.29 57.49 -7.34
N GLU A 310 -19.87 58.55 -7.90
CA GLU A 310 -21.22 59.05 -7.81
C GLU A 310 -22.30 58.14 -8.40
N LEU A 311 -23.48 58.23 -7.80
CA LEU A 311 -24.74 57.69 -8.30
C LEU A 311 -25.19 58.47 -9.53
N GLU A 312 -25.24 57.83 -10.69
CA GLU A 312 -26.12 58.23 -11.78
C GLU A 312 -27.31 57.28 -11.88
N MET A 313 -28.48 57.82 -11.55
CA MET A 313 -29.78 57.29 -11.93
C MET A 313 -29.92 57.36 -13.44
N ASP A 314 -30.28 56.25 -14.08
CA ASP A 314 -30.99 56.32 -15.36
C ASP A 314 -32.31 55.54 -15.31
N GLN A 315 -33.36 56.27 -15.64
CA GLN A 315 -34.74 55.84 -15.75
C GLN A 315 -35.02 55.60 -17.23
N SER A 316 -35.37 54.37 -17.63
CA SER A 316 -36.33 54.07 -18.71
C SER A 316 -36.25 52.60 -19.13
N ILE A 317 -37.27 51.90 -19.61
CA ILE A 317 -38.74 52.03 -19.75
C ILE A 317 -39.18 50.62 -20.21
N GLU A 318 -40.35 50.18 -19.75
CA GLU A 318 -41.26 49.12 -20.28
C GLU A 318 -40.79 47.68 -20.48
#